data_AF-A0A1Q5KYY8-F1
#
_entry.id   AF-A0A1Q5KYY8-F1
#
_cell.length_a   1.000
_cell.length_b   1.000
_cell.length_c   1.000
_cell.angle_alpha   90.00
_cell.angle_beta   90.00
_cell.angle_gamma   90.00
#
_symmetry.space_group_name_H-M   'P 1'
#
loop_
_entity.id
_entity.type
_entity.pdbx_description
1 polymer ?
#
loop_
_entity_poly.entity_id
_entity_poly.type
_entity_poly.pdbx_seq_one_letter_code
_entity_poly.pdbx_strand_id
1 'polypeptide(L)'
;MAPERDSATRERSPAGATAAPRPRAPRLDQPRPPRRRFLPEWDPEAFGRLSERIARFLGTGRFIVWMTVVIIAWVVWNIAAPGHLRFDPYPFIFLTLMLSLQASYAAPLILLAQNRQDDRDRVNLEQDRKQNERSIADTEYLTREVAALRMGLGEVATRDWIRSELQDVVKELEERRRHDGHVVFPAERAERSPGRDADDR
;
A
#
# COMPACT_ATOMS: atom_id res chain seq x y z
N MET A 1 -63.70 -86.22 -39.00
CA MET A 1 -63.84 -85.38 -40.20
C MET A 1 -62.97 -84.15 -39.98
N ALA A 2 -61.76 -84.11 -40.55
CA ALA A 2 -60.95 -82.89 -40.62
C ALA A 2 -61.71 -81.85 -41.49
N PRO A 3 -61.54 -80.51 -41.35
CA PRO A 3 -60.24 -79.84 -41.60
C PRO A 3 -60.05 -78.42 -40.95
N GLU A 4 -58.92 -77.76 -41.31
CA GLU A 4 -58.67 -76.29 -41.31
C GLU A 4 -58.53 -75.56 -39.94
N ARG A 5 -57.70 -74.52 -39.71
CA ARG A 5 -56.81 -73.64 -40.50
C ARG A 5 -55.93 -72.83 -39.52
N ASP A 6 -54.79 -72.34 -40.02
CA ASP A 6 -54.05 -71.11 -39.69
C ASP A 6 -53.88 -70.64 -38.23
N SER A 7 -52.62 -70.44 -37.81
CA SER A 7 -52.06 -69.08 -37.61
C SER A 7 -50.64 -69.11 -37.08
N ALA A 8 -49.77 -68.40 -37.80
CA ALA A 8 -48.39 -68.15 -37.46
C ALA A 8 -48.26 -67.35 -36.15
N THR A 9 -47.53 -67.90 -35.18
CA THR A 9 -47.05 -67.14 -34.02
C THR A 9 -45.61 -66.72 -34.28
N ARG A 10 -45.48 -65.51 -34.82
CA ARG A 10 -44.20 -64.80 -34.99
C ARG A 10 -43.76 -64.29 -33.62
N GLU A 11 -42.73 -64.92 -33.04
CA GLU A 11 -42.08 -64.43 -31.82
C GLU A 11 -41.54 -63.00 -32.04
N ARG A 12 -41.92 -62.07 -31.16
CA ARG A 12 -41.38 -60.72 -31.10
C ARG A 12 -40.07 -60.74 -30.31
N SER A 13 -38.93 -60.57 -30.98
CA SER A 13 -37.67 -60.19 -30.33
C SER A 13 -37.71 -58.72 -29.89
N PRO A 14 -37.46 -58.39 -28.61
CA PRO A 14 -37.26 -57.01 -28.21
C PRO A 14 -35.90 -56.51 -28.69
N ALA A 15 -35.95 -55.56 -29.62
CA ALA A 15 -34.82 -54.74 -30.03
C ALA A 15 -34.44 -53.76 -28.91
N GLY A 16 -33.14 -53.60 -28.68
CA GLY A 16 -32.58 -52.42 -28.02
C GLY A 16 -32.11 -52.63 -26.58
N ALA A 17 -30.89 -53.15 -26.40
CA ALA A 17 -30.13 -52.98 -25.16
C ALA A 17 -28.62 -53.19 -25.38
N THR A 18 -28.02 -52.49 -26.34
CA THR A 18 -26.56 -52.35 -26.44
C THR A 18 -26.19 -50.87 -26.29
N ALA A 19 -26.36 -50.36 -25.08
CA ALA A 19 -25.72 -49.14 -24.62
C ALA A 19 -24.87 -49.51 -23.41
N ALA A 20 -23.64 -49.97 -23.66
CA ALA A 20 -22.64 -50.11 -22.62
C ALA A 20 -22.44 -48.74 -21.93
N PRO A 21 -22.38 -48.67 -20.59
CA PRO A 21 -22.18 -47.40 -19.91
C PRO A 21 -20.77 -46.90 -20.22
N ARG A 22 -20.66 -45.87 -21.05
CA ARG A 22 -19.39 -45.14 -21.24
C ARG A 22 -18.94 -44.62 -19.87
N PRO A 23 -17.69 -44.88 -19.43
CA PRO A 23 -17.18 -44.30 -18.21
C PRO A 23 -17.21 -42.77 -18.35
N ARG A 24 -17.97 -42.11 -17.48
CA ARG A 24 -18.05 -40.65 -17.43
C ARG A 24 -16.64 -40.11 -17.20
N ALA A 25 -16.14 -39.31 -18.14
CA ALA A 25 -14.86 -38.63 -17.98
C ALA A 25 -14.88 -37.78 -16.68
N PRO A 26 -13.78 -37.74 -15.91
CA PRO A 26 -13.70 -36.93 -14.71
C PRO A 26 -13.89 -35.46 -15.09
N ARG A 27 -14.87 -34.79 -14.48
CA ARG A 27 -15.08 -33.35 -14.67
C ARG A 27 -13.79 -32.61 -14.30
N LEU A 28 -13.27 -31.80 -15.23
CA LEU A 28 -12.06 -30.97 -15.06
C LEU A 28 -12.21 -29.85 -14.01
N ASP A 29 -13.38 -29.74 -13.40
CA ASP A 29 -13.76 -28.66 -12.49
C ASP A 29 -13.52 -29.00 -11.00
N GLN A 30 -12.93 -30.17 -10.72
CA GLN A 30 -12.52 -30.52 -9.36
C GLN A 30 -11.08 -30.06 -9.13
N PRO A 31 -10.82 -29.10 -8.22
CA PRO A 31 -9.46 -28.74 -7.86
C PRO A 31 -8.77 -30.00 -7.34
N ARG A 32 -7.70 -30.40 -8.05
CA ARG A 32 -6.89 -31.56 -7.68
C ARG A 32 -6.44 -31.39 -6.22
N PRO A 33 -6.74 -32.34 -5.31
CA PRO A 33 -6.23 -32.27 -3.95
C PRO A 33 -4.70 -32.21 -4.02
N PRO A 34 -4.06 -31.29 -3.27
CA PRO A 34 -2.62 -31.12 -3.32
C PRO A 34 -1.96 -32.45 -2.97
N ARG A 35 -1.21 -32.97 -3.93
CA ARG A 35 -0.41 -34.19 -3.79
C ARG A 35 0.49 -33.95 -2.58
N ARG A 36 0.29 -34.70 -1.48
CA ARG A 36 1.13 -34.63 -0.28
C ARG A 36 2.58 -34.84 -0.71
N ARG A 37 3.31 -33.74 -0.88
CA ARG A 37 4.74 -33.74 -1.12
C ARG A 37 5.38 -34.04 0.22
N PHE A 38 6.05 -35.18 0.32
CA PHE A 38 7.01 -35.48 1.39
C PHE A 38 8.29 -34.66 1.20
N LEU A 39 8.16 -33.34 1.04
CA LEU A 39 9.29 -32.44 1.17
C LEU A 39 9.48 -32.23 2.67
N PRO A 40 10.69 -32.42 3.22
CA PRO A 40 10.99 -31.93 4.55
C PRO A 40 10.64 -30.44 4.60
N GLU A 41 9.67 -30.09 5.42
CA GLU A 41 9.31 -28.70 5.66
C GLU A 41 10.43 -28.10 6.50
N TRP A 42 11.46 -27.58 5.82
CA TRP A 42 12.51 -26.80 6.45
C TRP A 42 11.84 -25.57 7.04
N ASP A 43 11.59 -25.60 8.35
CA ASP A 43 10.88 -24.57 9.09
C ASP A 43 11.57 -23.19 8.86
N PRO A 44 10.98 -22.33 8.00
CA PRO A 44 11.59 -21.07 7.64
C PRO A 44 11.57 -20.07 8.80
N GLU A 45 10.85 -20.36 9.89
CA GLU A 45 10.74 -19.52 11.08
C GLU A 45 11.91 -19.74 12.04
N ALA A 46 12.40 -20.98 12.17
CA ALA A 46 13.60 -21.30 12.93
C ALA A 46 14.85 -20.68 12.29
N PHE A 47 14.98 -20.80 10.96
CA PHE A 47 16.05 -20.14 10.20
C PHE A 47 15.95 -18.61 10.26
N GLY A 48 14.74 -18.04 10.17
CA GLY A 48 14.55 -16.59 10.28
C GLY A 48 15.05 -16.01 11.61
N ARG A 49 14.75 -16.68 12.73
CA ARG A 49 15.22 -16.29 14.07
C ARG A 49 16.74 -16.45 14.22
N LEU A 50 17.31 -17.52 13.65
CA LEU A 50 18.76 -17.73 13.64
C LEU A 50 19.48 -16.65 12.81
N SER A 51 18.98 -16.36 11.60
CA SER A 51 19.52 -15.31 10.73
C SER A 51 19.46 -13.93 11.38
N GLU A 52 18.37 -13.58 12.08
CA GLU A 52 18.27 -12.31 12.79
C GLU A 52 19.26 -12.18 13.96
N ARG A 53 19.54 -13.30 14.64
CA ARG A 53 20.57 -13.35 15.69
C ARG A 53 21.97 -13.22 15.09
N ILE A 54 22.25 -13.92 13.99
CA ILE A 54 23.53 -13.85 13.27
C ILE A 54 23.75 -12.45 12.69
N ALA A 55 22.72 -11.82 12.09
CA ALA A 55 22.81 -10.47 11.53
C ALA A 55 23.15 -9.43 12.60
N ARG A 56 22.51 -9.48 13.78
CA ARG A 56 22.87 -8.61 14.91
C ARG A 56 24.27 -8.88 15.44
N PHE A 57 24.73 -10.13 15.37
CA PHE A 57 26.05 -10.53 15.83
C PHE A 57 27.17 -10.09 14.89
N LEU A 58 26.99 -10.26 13.57
CA LEU A 58 27.95 -9.87 12.52
C LEU A 58 27.98 -8.36 12.28
N GLY A 59 26.86 -7.66 12.42
CA GLY A 59 26.78 -6.21 12.23
C GLY A 59 27.41 -5.40 13.36
N THR A 60 27.69 -6.03 14.51
CA THR A 60 28.33 -5.37 15.66
C THR A 60 29.84 -5.63 15.63
N GLY A 61 30.68 -4.60 15.76
CA GLY A 61 32.15 -4.74 15.84
C GLY A 61 32.67 -5.67 16.96
N ARG A 62 31.78 -6.13 17.85
CA ARG A 62 32.05 -7.07 18.94
C ARG A 62 32.43 -8.47 18.46
N PHE A 63 31.99 -8.90 17.27
CA PHE A 63 32.43 -10.17 16.68
C PHE A 63 33.93 -10.17 16.38
N ILE A 64 34.43 -9.09 15.78
CA ILE A 64 35.85 -8.93 15.44
C ILE A 64 36.69 -8.96 16.72
N VAL A 65 36.30 -8.21 17.75
CA VAL A 65 36.99 -8.20 19.04
C VAL A 65 37.08 -9.61 19.64
N TRP A 66 35.96 -10.35 19.66
CA TRP A 66 35.94 -11.70 20.23
C TRP A 66 36.81 -12.68 19.44
N MET A 67 36.76 -12.63 18.10
CA MET A 67 37.62 -13.44 17.22
C MET A 67 39.11 -13.13 17.43
N THR A 68 39.48 -11.86 17.54
CA THR A 68 40.86 -11.45 17.84
C THR A 68 41.33 -11.99 19.19
N VAL A 69 40.48 -11.92 20.22
CA VAL A 69 40.81 -12.47 21.55
C VAL A 69 41.07 -13.97 21.48
N VAL A 70 40.24 -14.74 20.75
CA VAL A 70 40.46 -16.19 20.60
C VAL A 70 41.75 -16.51 19.88
N ILE A 71 42.07 -15.80 18.79
CA ILE A 71 43.33 -15.99 18.06
C ILE A 71 44.52 -15.68 18.97
N ILE A 72 44.48 -14.57 19.70
CA ILE A 72 45.54 -14.20 20.65
C ILE A 72 45.67 -15.26 21.75
N ALA A 73 44.55 -15.70 22.34
CA ALA A 73 44.56 -16.72 23.38
C ALA A 73 45.17 -18.04 22.88
N TRP A 74 44.87 -18.45 21.64
CA TRP A 74 45.44 -19.65 21.01
C TRP A 74 46.96 -19.53 20.81
N VAL A 75 47.41 -18.38 20.29
CA VAL A 75 48.83 -18.10 20.07
C VAL A 75 49.58 -18.07 21.41
N VAL A 76 49.05 -17.36 22.41
CA VAL A 76 49.62 -17.29 23.76
C VAL A 76 49.69 -18.68 24.38
N TRP A 77 48.63 -19.49 24.27
CA TRP A 77 48.62 -20.87 24.78
C TRP A 77 49.74 -21.70 24.15
N ASN A 78 49.89 -21.66 22.82
CA ASN A 78 50.90 -22.46 22.12
C ASN A 78 52.34 -21.98 22.36
N ILE A 79 52.55 -20.69 22.67
CA ILE A 79 53.88 -20.14 23.00
C ILE A 79 54.24 -20.42 24.47
N ALA A 80 53.30 -20.15 25.39
CA ALA A 80 53.51 -20.26 26.83
C ALA A 80 53.43 -21.71 27.35
N ALA A 81 52.83 -22.63 26.58
CA ALA A 81 52.78 -24.03 26.93
C ALA A 81 54.19 -24.66 26.94
N PRO A 82 54.52 -25.49 27.96
CA PRO A 82 55.71 -26.32 27.98
C PRO A 82 55.78 -27.21 26.73
N GLY A 83 56.98 -27.55 26.25
CA GLY A 83 57.19 -28.28 24.98
C GLY A 83 56.40 -29.58 24.79
N HIS A 84 55.93 -30.21 25.86
CA HIS A 84 55.10 -31.42 25.84
C HIS A 84 53.59 -31.17 25.67
N LEU A 85 53.12 -29.92 25.83
CA LEU A 85 51.71 -29.51 25.69
C LEU A 85 51.48 -28.56 24.50
N ARG A 86 52.54 -28.28 23.70
CA ARG A 86 52.45 -27.47 22.49
C ARG A 86 51.70 -28.25 21.41
N PHE A 87 50.42 -27.93 21.26
CA PHE A 87 49.53 -28.60 20.32
C PHE A 87 49.80 -28.14 18.87
N ASP A 88 50.19 -26.88 18.68
CA ASP A 88 50.39 -26.22 17.38
C ASP A 88 51.63 -25.32 17.38
N PRO A 89 52.84 -25.86 17.16
CA PRO A 89 54.08 -25.09 17.05
C PRO A 89 54.08 -24.17 15.82
N TYR A 90 54.91 -23.11 15.83
CA TYR A 90 55.12 -22.24 14.66
C TYR A 90 55.47 -23.10 13.42
N PRO A 91 54.73 -23.01 12.30
CA PRO A 91 53.91 -21.89 11.82
C PRO A 91 52.38 -21.93 12.10
N PHE A 92 51.92 -22.60 13.16
CA PHE A 92 50.49 -22.71 13.53
C PHE A 92 49.59 -23.33 12.44
N ILE A 93 49.92 -24.57 12.03
CA ILE A 93 49.23 -25.25 10.94
C ILE A 93 47.77 -25.54 11.28
N PHE A 94 47.47 -25.89 12.55
CA PHE A 94 46.09 -26.20 12.95
C PHE A 94 45.22 -24.96 12.95
N LEU A 95 45.73 -23.83 13.47
CA LEU A 95 45.01 -22.55 13.41
C LEU A 95 44.73 -22.16 11.95
N THR A 96 45.71 -22.34 11.07
CA THR A 96 45.58 -22.02 9.64
C THR A 96 44.54 -22.92 8.94
N LEU A 97 44.55 -24.23 9.22
CA LEU A 97 43.57 -25.18 8.70
C LEU A 97 42.16 -24.86 9.20
N MET A 98 42.03 -24.48 10.48
CA MET A 98 40.73 -24.12 11.05
C MET A 98 40.19 -22.81 10.44
N LEU A 99 41.04 -21.80 10.24
CA LEU A 99 40.64 -20.54 9.61
C LEU A 99 40.27 -20.73 8.13
N SER A 100 40.99 -21.58 7.38
CA SER A 100 40.65 -21.86 5.99
C SER A 100 39.32 -22.62 5.87
N LEU A 101 39.07 -23.59 6.75
CA LEU A 101 37.78 -24.25 6.84
C LEU A 101 36.66 -23.28 7.23
N GLN A 102 36.92 -22.39 8.19
CA GLN A 102 35.96 -21.38 8.63
C GLN A 102 35.54 -20.49 7.46
N ALA A 103 36.49 -20.00 6.66
CA ALA A 103 36.19 -19.19 5.48
C ALA A 103 35.37 -19.97 4.44
N SER A 104 35.73 -21.24 4.20
CA SER A 104 35.03 -22.12 3.25
C SER A 104 33.56 -22.35 3.62
N TYR A 105 33.26 -22.56 4.91
CA TYR A 105 31.89 -22.77 5.39
C TYR A 105 31.11 -21.46 5.60
N ALA A 106 31.81 -20.33 5.80
CA ALA A 106 31.16 -19.03 5.91
C ALA A 106 30.49 -18.61 4.60
N ALA A 107 31.10 -18.86 3.44
CA ALA A 107 30.53 -18.45 2.15
C ALA A 107 29.13 -19.03 1.87
N PRO A 108 28.88 -20.35 2.00
CA PRO A 108 27.54 -20.92 1.87
C PRO A 108 26.53 -20.37 2.87
N LEU A 109 26.94 -20.17 4.14
CA LEU A 109 26.06 -19.61 5.17
C LEU A 109 25.67 -18.17 4.86
N ILE A 110 26.62 -17.37 4.36
CA ILE A 110 26.37 -15.99 3.94
C ILE A 110 25.42 -15.98 2.75
N LEU A 111 25.62 -16.85 1.75
CA LEU A 111 24.72 -16.96 0.58
C LEU A 111 23.29 -17.35 0.99
N LEU A 112 23.13 -18.27 1.94
CA LEU A 112 21.82 -18.64 2.49
C LEU A 112 21.15 -17.50 3.26
N ALA A 113 21.94 -16.70 3.98
CA ALA A 113 21.43 -15.50 4.67
C ALA A 113 21.03 -14.40 3.67
N GLN A 114 21.79 -14.24 2.58
CA GLN A 114 21.54 -13.25 1.53
C GLN A 114 20.27 -13.57 0.73
N ASN A 115 20.06 -14.82 0.30
CA ASN A 115 18.85 -15.21 -0.44
C ASN A 115 17.55 -14.82 0.30
N ARG A 116 17.55 -14.87 1.64
CA ARG A 116 16.39 -14.45 2.45
C ARG A 116 16.28 -12.93 2.63
N GLN A 117 17.39 -12.21 2.60
CA GLN A 117 17.36 -10.74 2.59
C GLN A 117 16.80 -10.27 1.25
N ASP A 118 17.27 -10.83 0.14
CA ASP A 118 16.80 -10.52 -1.21
C ASP A 118 15.29 -10.77 -1.38
N ASP A 119 14.76 -11.87 -0.82
CA ASP A 119 13.32 -12.17 -0.84
C ASP A 119 12.49 -11.11 -0.07
N ARG A 120 12.96 -10.66 1.10
CA ARG A 120 12.29 -9.58 1.86
C ARG A 120 12.39 -8.25 1.14
N ASP A 121 13.55 -7.94 0.60
CA ASP A 121 13.80 -6.68 -0.13
C ASP A 121 12.94 -6.62 -1.39
N ARG A 122 12.73 -7.75 -2.07
CA ARG A 122 11.78 -7.85 -3.18
C ARG A 122 10.34 -7.55 -2.76
N VAL A 123 9.87 -8.11 -1.65
CA VAL A 123 8.51 -7.85 -1.15
C VAL A 123 8.34 -6.38 -0.76
N ASN A 124 9.33 -5.80 -0.08
CA ASN A 124 9.32 -4.38 0.28
C ASN A 124 9.28 -3.49 -0.98
N LEU A 125 10.09 -3.80 -2.00
CA LEU A 125 10.09 -3.08 -3.28
C LEU A 125 8.75 -3.18 -4.02
N GLU A 126 8.11 -4.35 -4.01
CA GLU A 126 6.78 -4.52 -4.60
C GLU A 126 5.71 -3.72 -3.84
N GLN A 127 5.81 -3.63 -2.52
CA GLN A 127 4.90 -2.85 -1.69
C GLN A 127 5.11 -1.34 -1.90
N ASP A 128 6.36 -0.88 -1.96
CA ASP A 128 6.69 0.52 -2.22
C ASP A 128 6.22 0.98 -3.60
N ARG A 129 6.33 0.12 -4.62
CA ARG A 129 5.73 0.40 -5.94
C ARG A 129 4.23 0.62 -5.85
N LYS A 130 3.49 -0.27 -5.17
CA LYS A 130 2.04 -0.13 -4.99
C LYS A 130 1.67 1.12 -4.19
N GLN A 131 2.45 1.46 -3.16
CA GLN A 131 2.25 2.70 -2.39
C GLN A 131 2.49 3.93 -3.26
N ASN A 132 3.54 3.93 -4.08
CA ASN A 132 3.86 5.04 -4.98
C ASN A 132 2.77 5.24 -6.05
N GLU A 133 2.26 4.16 -6.64
CA GLU A 133 1.12 4.22 -7.56
C GLU A 133 -0.12 4.85 -6.91
N ARG A 134 -0.43 4.47 -5.65
CA ARG A 134 -1.53 5.08 -4.88
C ARG A 134 -1.28 6.55 -4.57
N SER A 135 -0.06 6.90 -4.16
CA SER A 135 0.33 8.28 -3.85
C SER A 135 0.19 9.20 -5.08
N ILE A 136 0.55 8.71 -6.27
CA ILE A 136 0.35 9.45 -7.52
C ILE A 136 -1.15 9.66 -7.78
N ALA A 137 -1.98 8.62 -7.62
CA ALA A 137 -3.42 8.73 -7.80
C ALA A 137 -4.08 9.69 -6.79
N ASP A 138 -3.67 9.64 -5.52
CA ASP A 138 -4.15 10.55 -4.48
C ASP A 138 -3.74 12.00 -4.78
N THR A 139 -2.52 12.20 -5.28
CA THR A 139 -2.03 13.53 -5.69
C THR A 139 -2.82 14.07 -6.88
N GLU A 140 -3.12 13.22 -7.87
CA GLU A 140 -3.94 13.59 -9.02
C GLU A 140 -5.38 13.94 -8.59
N TYR A 141 -5.95 13.14 -7.68
CA TYR A 141 -7.27 13.40 -7.11
C TYR A 141 -7.30 14.73 -6.35
N LEU A 142 -6.36 14.96 -5.43
CA LEU A 142 -6.26 16.22 -4.69
C LEU A 142 -6.04 17.41 -5.63
N THR A 143 -5.24 17.27 -6.69
CA THR A 143 -5.02 18.34 -7.66
C THR A 143 -6.30 18.67 -8.42
N ARG A 144 -7.07 17.66 -8.83
CA ARG A 144 -8.38 17.85 -9.46
C ARG A 144 -9.39 18.48 -8.50
N GLU A 145 -9.43 18.02 -7.26
CA GLU A 145 -10.32 18.55 -6.23
C GLU A 145 -9.99 20.02 -5.91
N VAL A 146 -8.71 20.37 -5.78
CA VAL A 146 -8.23 21.74 -5.59
C VAL A 146 -8.56 22.61 -6.81
N ALA A 147 -8.44 22.08 -8.02
CA ALA A 147 -8.84 22.80 -9.23
C ALA A 147 -10.35 23.07 -9.25
N ALA A 148 -11.18 22.09 -8.87
CA ALA A 148 -12.62 22.25 -8.76
C ALA A 148 -13.00 23.26 -7.65
N LEU A 149 -12.37 23.18 -6.48
CA LEU A 149 -12.53 24.14 -5.39
C LEU A 149 -12.14 25.56 -5.82
N ARG A 150 -11.04 25.71 -6.57
CA ARG A 150 -10.61 26.99 -7.12
C ARG A 150 -11.61 27.54 -8.12
N MET A 151 -12.19 26.70 -8.98
CA MET A 151 -13.22 27.12 -9.93
C MET A 151 -14.50 27.56 -9.20
N GLY A 152 -14.99 26.75 -8.25
CA GLY A 152 -16.16 27.08 -7.45
C GLY A 152 -15.97 28.34 -6.60
N LEU A 153 -14.79 28.53 -6.00
CA LEU A 153 -14.44 29.78 -5.30
C LEU A 153 -14.29 30.96 -6.26
N GLY A 154 -13.74 30.73 -7.46
CA GLY A 154 -13.58 31.75 -8.49
C GLY A 154 -14.90 32.26 -9.06
N GLU A 155 -15.92 31.40 -9.11
CA GLU A 155 -17.29 31.78 -9.50
C GLU A 155 -18.05 32.50 -8.39
N VAL A 156 -17.74 32.23 -7.10
CA VAL A 156 -18.51 32.72 -5.95
C VAL A 156 -17.88 33.95 -5.24
N ALA A 157 -16.57 34.19 -5.36
CA ALA A 157 -15.93 35.33 -4.72
C ALA A 157 -14.72 35.77 -5.55
N THR A 158 -14.59 37.02 -6.01
CA THR A 158 -13.99 38.01 -5.10
C THR A 158 -14.14 39.46 -5.53
N ARG A 159 -14.58 39.77 -6.75
CA ARG A 159 -14.58 41.16 -7.21
C ARG A 159 -15.96 41.73 -7.46
N ASP A 160 -16.70 41.15 -8.39
CA ASP A 160 -17.97 41.77 -8.79
C ASP A 160 -19.08 41.48 -7.78
N TRP A 161 -19.14 40.28 -7.19
CA TRP A 161 -20.08 39.96 -6.12
C TRP A 161 -19.78 40.71 -4.80
N ILE A 162 -18.52 40.73 -4.35
CA ILE A 162 -18.13 41.48 -3.15
C ILE A 162 -18.36 42.99 -3.35
N ARG A 163 -18.12 43.50 -4.56
CA ARG A 163 -18.38 44.90 -4.89
C ARG A 163 -19.87 45.21 -4.91
N SER A 164 -20.71 44.35 -5.49
CA SER A 164 -22.16 44.57 -5.50
C SER A 164 -22.73 44.53 -4.09
N GLU A 165 -22.29 43.58 -3.25
CA GLU A 165 -22.77 43.46 -1.87
C GLU A 165 -22.34 44.66 -1.02
N LEU A 166 -21.09 45.11 -1.15
CA LEU A 166 -20.62 46.33 -0.50
C LEU A 166 -21.37 47.56 -0.98
N GLN A 167 -21.68 47.66 -2.28
CA GLN A 167 -22.46 48.78 -2.82
C GLN A 167 -23.91 48.77 -2.33
N ASP A 168 -24.56 47.61 -2.27
CA ASP A 168 -25.92 47.48 -1.75
C ASP A 168 -25.98 47.87 -0.26
N VAL A 169 -25.04 47.38 0.56
CA VAL A 169 -24.98 47.75 1.98
C VAL A 169 -24.70 49.25 2.17
N VAL A 170 -23.81 49.83 1.37
CA VAL A 170 -23.53 51.29 1.40
C VAL A 170 -24.77 52.09 0.99
N LYS A 171 -25.49 51.65 -0.03
CA LYS A 171 -26.70 52.30 -0.52
C LYS A 171 -27.82 52.24 0.52
N GLU A 172 -28.00 51.10 1.19
CA GLU A 172 -28.96 50.97 2.29
C GLU A 172 -28.66 51.96 3.43
N LEU A 173 -27.39 52.13 3.79
CA LEU A 173 -26.98 53.09 4.81
C LEU A 173 -27.21 54.56 4.40
N GLU A 174 -26.97 54.91 3.13
CA GLU A 174 -27.29 56.24 2.61
C GLU A 174 -28.79 56.53 2.57
N GLU A 175 -29.61 55.54 2.19
CA GLU A 175 -31.06 55.67 2.19
C GLU A 175 -31.61 55.86 3.61
N ARG A 176 -31.11 55.10 4.60
CA ARG A 176 -31.45 55.33 6.01
C ARG A 176 -31.04 56.73 6.48
N ARG A 177 -29.84 57.19 6.12
CA ARG A 177 -29.37 58.55 6.46
C ARG A 177 -30.21 59.65 5.81
N ARG A 178 -30.65 59.49 4.56
CA ARG A 178 -31.55 60.45 3.90
C ARG A 178 -32.94 60.45 4.52
N HIS A 179 -33.43 59.28 4.92
CA HIS A 179 -34.70 59.15 5.60
C HIS A 179 -34.68 59.83 6.98
N ASP A 180 -33.56 59.74 7.71
CA ASP A 180 -33.37 60.45 8.99
C ASP A 180 -33.04 61.95 8.82
N GLY A 181 -32.56 62.38 7.64
CA GLY A 181 -32.20 63.76 7.34
C GLY A 181 -33.38 64.69 6.98
N HIS A 182 -34.58 64.15 6.77
CA HIS A 182 -35.79 64.93 6.51
C HIS A 182 -36.57 65.24 7.79
N VAL A 183 -35.97 66.04 8.68
CA VAL A 183 -36.71 66.74 9.75
C VAL A 183 -36.49 68.25 9.65
N VAL A 184 -37.37 68.88 8.86
CA VAL A 184 -38.04 70.19 9.04
C VAL A 184 -37.21 71.48 9.24
N PHE A 185 -37.43 72.47 8.35
CA PHE A 185 -37.72 73.86 8.74
C PHE A 185 -38.68 74.52 7.70
N PRO A 186 -39.91 74.95 8.06
CA PRO A 186 -40.79 75.68 7.16
C PRO A 186 -40.59 77.19 7.32
N ALA A 187 -40.37 77.91 6.22
CA ALA A 187 -40.29 79.37 6.21
C ALA A 187 -41.68 80.00 6.44
N GLU A 188 -41.76 80.91 7.41
CA GLU A 188 -42.96 81.64 7.81
C GLU A 188 -43.57 82.47 6.68
N ARG A 189 -44.91 82.42 6.56
CA ARG A 189 -45.72 83.43 5.87
C ARG A 189 -45.79 84.68 6.74
N ALA A 190 -45.31 85.80 6.24
CA ALA A 190 -45.70 87.12 6.73
C ALA A 190 -46.82 87.68 5.84
N GLU A 191 -48.01 87.77 6.43
CA GLU A 191 -49.20 88.43 5.91
C GLU A 191 -49.10 89.97 5.98
N ARG A 192 -50.09 90.63 5.33
CA ARG A 192 -50.57 92.04 5.39
C ARG A 192 -49.91 93.04 4.43
N SER A 193 -50.65 93.93 3.76
CA SER A 193 -52.10 94.19 3.58
C SER A 193 -52.24 95.25 2.45
N PRO A 194 -53.46 95.56 1.95
CA PRO A 194 -53.69 96.11 0.62
C PRO A 194 -54.01 97.62 0.60
N GLY A 195 -53.95 98.19 -0.60
CA GLY A 195 -54.51 99.51 -0.93
C GLY A 195 -53.61 100.22 -1.95
N ARG A 196 -54.08 101.04 -2.87
CA ARG A 196 -55.42 101.46 -3.30
C ARG A 196 -55.14 102.35 -4.53
N ASP A 197 -56.07 102.34 -5.47
CA ASP A 197 -56.35 103.41 -6.44
C ASP A 197 -55.43 103.71 -7.63
N ALA A 198 -56.15 104.19 -8.65
CA ALA A 198 -55.77 104.98 -9.83
C ALA A 198 -55.27 104.16 -11.03
N ASP A 199 -56.07 103.91 -12.07
CA ASP A 199 -56.67 104.89 -13.01
C ASP A 199 -55.60 105.84 -13.57
N ASP A 200 -55.12 105.59 -14.81
CA ASP A 200 -55.23 106.52 -15.94
C ASP A 200 -54.50 105.94 -17.18
N ARG A 201 -55.20 105.93 -18.31
CA ARG A 201 -54.76 105.95 -19.73
C ARG A 201 -54.11 104.74 -20.41
#